data_AF-A0A142Y0M7-F1
#
_entry.id   AF-A0A142Y0M7-F1
#
_cell.length_a   1.000
_cell.length_b   1.000
_cell.length_c   1.000
_cell.angle_alpha   90.00
_cell.angle_beta   90.00
_cell.angle_gamma   90.00
#
_symmetry.space_group_name_H-M   'P 1'
#
loop_
_entity.id
_entity.type
_entity.pdbx_description
1 polymer ?
#
loop_
_entity_poly.entity_id
_entity_poly.type
_entity_poly.pdbx_seq_one_letter_code
_entity_poly.pdbx_strand_id
1 'polypeptide(L)'
;MCCFAQPVQFVGNTQIFARFVSEKRQAIVYEMQYESAVDNAMILPIPTVAGAGEKSVRFVDFSGYPQFFRDLNRAFPVRNEFSTTSRAMLPAPTSAAPKLAVQEVGSFVASVVPQVEDFRRLDPQFSISPETWGKIPIYSDYSFVVFQLKSRSGRPHPMAFEFDSRHGEELFFPTVHIHDGEVHELEEFDHTLYCQLPEFDARCGRYTGKSDGATRWVRSEKSAGHTVKESLAKGLVDAGKLLHRKNLIGNLENRDVFVSRTKLPIQQDRSSWQFLRSFGGGSLALLGTSWLIHRRMKRMRSTDSRNGSGPVN
;
A
#
# COMPACT_ATOMS: atom_id res chain seq x y z
N MET A 1 12.78 -9.14 1.21
CA MET A 1 13.01 -9.77 2.53
C MET A 1 12.51 -8.84 3.63
N CYS A 2 13.27 -8.56 4.69
CA CYS A 2 12.96 -7.54 5.71
C CYS A 2 14.26 -7.23 6.49
N CYS A 3 14.24 -6.41 7.54
CA CYS A 3 15.37 -6.32 8.46
C CYS A 3 15.34 -7.49 9.46
N PHE A 4 16.43 -8.24 9.56
CA PHE A 4 16.62 -9.37 10.48
C PHE A 4 17.90 -9.20 11.29
N ALA A 5 17.89 -9.62 12.55
CA ALA A 5 19.04 -9.52 13.44
C ALA A 5 20.19 -10.48 13.08
N GLN A 6 19.87 -11.65 12.55
CA GLN A 6 20.83 -12.67 12.13
C GLN A 6 20.61 -13.08 10.66
N PRO A 7 21.61 -13.67 9.99
CA PRO A 7 21.46 -14.22 8.64
C PRO A 7 20.25 -15.15 8.47
N VAL A 8 19.53 -14.96 7.36
CA VAL A 8 18.42 -15.82 6.91
C VAL A 8 18.84 -16.66 5.72
N GLN A 9 18.26 -17.86 5.60
CA GLN A 9 18.45 -18.76 4.46
C GLN A 9 17.35 -18.55 3.41
N PHE A 10 16.15 -18.13 3.84
CA PHE A 10 15.04 -17.79 2.97
C PHE A 10 14.12 -16.77 3.67
N VAL A 11 13.62 -15.78 2.92
CA VAL A 11 12.44 -14.98 3.28
C VAL A 11 11.64 -14.70 2.02
N GLY A 12 10.35 -15.02 2.02
CA GLY A 12 9.47 -14.78 0.87
C GLY A 12 8.00 -14.94 1.20
N ASN A 13 7.14 -14.83 0.18
CA ASN A 13 5.69 -14.72 0.29
C ASN A 13 5.26 -13.65 1.31
N THR A 14 5.96 -12.51 1.33
CA THR A 14 5.73 -11.43 2.30
C THR A 14 4.40 -10.74 2.00
N GLN A 15 3.61 -10.50 3.03
CA GLN A 15 2.32 -9.84 2.93
C GLN A 15 2.21 -8.79 4.03
N ILE A 16 1.93 -7.55 3.66
CA ILE A 16 1.84 -6.42 4.59
C ILE A 16 0.52 -5.72 4.37
N PHE A 17 -0.23 -5.48 5.43
CA PHE A 17 -1.44 -4.67 5.42
C PHE A 17 -1.20 -3.42 6.27
N ALA A 18 -1.52 -2.25 5.74
CA ALA A 18 -1.46 -1.00 6.50
C ALA A 18 -2.74 -0.16 6.35
N ARG A 19 -3.13 0.54 7.42
CA ARG A 19 -4.20 1.55 7.38
C ARG A 19 -4.07 2.55 8.53
N PHE A 20 -4.77 3.68 8.41
CA PHE A 20 -5.06 4.52 9.57
C PHE A 20 -6.24 3.93 10.36
N VAL A 21 -6.06 3.76 11.67
CA VAL A 21 -7.16 3.47 12.62
C VAL A 21 -7.70 4.76 13.26
N SER A 22 -6.89 5.81 13.31
CA SER A 22 -7.29 7.21 13.53
C SER A 22 -6.32 8.14 12.78
N GLU A 23 -6.58 9.46 12.77
CA GLU A 23 -5.83 10.46 11.98
C GLU A 23 -4.30 10.41 12.12
N LYS A 24 -3.80 9.99 13.29
CA LYS A 24 -2.36 9.90 13.59
C LYS A 24 -1.90 8.49 13.94
N ARG A 25 -2.80 7.51 13.97
CA ARG A 25 -2.49 6.14 14.43
C ARG A 25 -2.62 5.16 13.28
N GLN A 26 -1.50 4.56 12.90
CA GLN A 26 -1.43 3.59 11.82
C GLN A 26 -1.38 2.18 12.39
N ALA A 27 -2.19 1.27 11.83
CA ALA A 27 -2.06 -0.17 12.03
C ALA A 27 -1.16 -0.79 10.94
N ILE A 28 -0.34 -1.75 11.33
CA ILE A 28 0.35 -2.68 10.44
C ILE A 28 -0.02 -4.11 10.86
N VAL A 29 -0.29 -4.96 9.87
CA VAL A 29 -0.25 -6.42 10.00
C VAL A 29 0.77 -6.94 9.00
N TYR A 30 1.61 -7.89 9.39
CA TYR A 30 2.72 -8.42 8.60
C TYR A 30 2.77 -9.95 8.70
N GLU A 31 2.93 -10.65 7.58
CA GLU A 31 3.13 -12.10 7.50
C GLU A 31 4.21 -12.40 6.46
N MET A 32 5.08 -13.38 6.72
CA MET A 32 6.07 -13.89 5.78
C MET A 32 6.28 -15.38 5.98
N GLN A 33 6.92 -16.02 5.02
CA GLN A 33 7.56 -17.32 5.22
C GLN A 33 9.07 -17.10 5.32
N TYR A 34 9.73 -17.77 6.26
CA TYR A 34 11.17 -17.63 6.49
C TYR A 34 11.85 -18.95 6.86
N GLU A 35 13.18 -18.96 6.79
CA GLU A 35 14.07 -20.00 7.29
C GLU A 35 15.43 -19.39 7.69
N SER A 36 16.02 -19.83 8.80
CA SER A 36 17.34 -19.45 9.28
C SER A 36 17.96 -20.63 10.07
N ALA A 37 19.30 -20.68 10.15
CA ALA A 37 20.00 -21.70 10.92
C ALA A 37 19.95 -21.46 12.45
N VAL A 38 19.69 -20.21 12.86
CA VAL A 38 19.79 -19.74 14.26
C VAL A 38 18.46 -19.12 14.74
N ASP A 39 18.36 -18.89 16.04
CA ASP A 39 17.25 -18.10 16.60
C ASP A 39 17.41 -16.65 16.17
N ASN A 40 16.33 -16.00 15.72
CA ASN A 40 16.40 -14.74 14.98
C ASN A 40 15.24 -13.81 15.36
N ALA A 41 15.41 -12.52 15.11
CA ALA A 41 14.36 -11.52 15.27
C ALA A 41 14.18 -10.72 13.98
N MET A 42 12.91 -10.55 13.57
CA MET A 42 12.55 -9.59 12.53
C MET A 42 12.38 -8.21 13.16
N ILE A 43 12.93 -7.18 12.52
CA ILE A 43 12.92 -5.81 12.99
C ILE A 43 12.20 -4.95 11.96
N LEU A 44 11.24 -4.13 12.39
CA LEU A 44 10.54 -3.18 11.54
C LEU A 44 10.81 -1.75 12.03
N PRO A 45 11.62 -0.94 11.32
CA PRO A 45 11.65 0.50 11.51
C PRO A 45 10.24 1.08 11.31
N ILE A 46 9.79 1.97 12.19
CA ILE A 46 8.49 2.64 12.09
C ILE A 46 8.62 4.15 12.36
N PRO A 47 7.97 5.01 11.55
CA PRO A 47 8.08 6.45 11.69
C PRO A 47 7.13 6.96 12.79
N THR A 48 7.52 6.77 14.05
CA THR A 48 6.83 7.27 15.23
C THR A 48 6.94 8.79 15.36
N VAL A 49 6.06 9.40 16.16
CA VAL A 49 6.27 10.78 16.63
C VAL A 49 7.51 10.83 17.53
N ALA A 50 8.46 11.71 17.23
CA ALA A 50 9.72 11.84 17.98
C ALA A 50 9.46 12.05 19.49
N GLY A 51 10.16 11.27 20.32
CA GLY A 51 10.01 11.30 21.79
C GLY A 51 8.75 10.62 22.36
N ALA A 52 7.87 10.03 21.53
CA ALA A 52 6.66 9.35 22.04
C ALA A 52 6.96 8.03 22.79
N GLY A 53 8.14 7.45 22.59
CA GLY A 53 8.65 6.29 23.34
C GLY A 53 7.86 5.00 23.14
N GLU A 54 8.11 4.02 24.01
CA GLU A 54 7.57 2.65 23.91
C GLU A 54 6.03 2.61 23.90
N LYS A 55 5.37 3.57 24.56
CA LYS A 55 3.91 3.68 24.65
C LYS A 55 3.23 4.11 23.35
N SER A 56 3.98 4.63 22.37
CA SER A 56 3.44 4.95 21.05
C SER A 56 2.95 3.71 20.28
N VAL A 57 3.52 2.54 20.59
CA VAL A 57 3.21 1.26 19.95
C VAL A 57 2.27 0.43 20.81
N ARG A 58 1.31 -0.24 20.17
CA ARG A 58 0.39 -1.21 20.80
C ARG A 58 0.35 -2.47 19.96
N PHE A 59 0.87 -3.57 20.46
CA PHE A 59 0.71 -4.86 19.80
C PHE A 59 -0.75 -5.32 19.83
N VAL A 60 -1.12 -6.12 18.84
CA VAL A 60 -2.42 -6.77 18.76
C VAL A 60 -2.16 -8.25 18.60
N ASP A 61 -2.62 -9.05 19.56
CA ASP A 61 -2.62 -10.50 19.38
C ASP A 61 -3.45 -10.88 18.16
N PHE A 62 -2.79 -11.53 17.20
CA PHE A 62 -3.38 -11.97 15.94
C PHE A 62 -3.26 -13.49 15.74
N SER A 63 -2.87 -14.23 16.79
CA SER A 63 -2.78 -15.69 16.79
C SER A 63 -4.10 -16.38 16.46
N GLY A 64 -5.22 -15.74 16.82
CA GLY A 64 -6.58 -16.17 16.46
C GLY A 64 -6.96 -15.96 14.99
N TYR A 65 -6.16 -15.27 14.17
CA TYR A 65 -6.44 -15.08 12.73
C TYR A 65 -5.27 -15.43 11.78
N PRO A 66 -4.74 -16.67 11.80
CA PRO A 66 -3.61 -17.11 10.98
C PRO A 66 -4.00 -17.37 9.50
N GLN A 67 -5.05 -16.70 9.02
CA GLN A 67 -5.67 -16.87 7.71
C GLN A 67 -5.97 -15.51 7.03
N PHE A 68 -5.65 -14.42 7.73
CA PHE A 68 -6.04 -13.05 7.41
C PHE A 68 -5.69 -12.61 6.00
N PHE A 69 -4.45 -12.82 5.56
CA PHE A 69 -4.04 -12.38 4.22
C PHE A 69 -4.68 -13.17 3.09
N ARG A 70 -5.00 -14.46 3.28
CA ARG A 70 -5.81 -15.20 2.31
C ARG A 70 -7.24 -14.64 2.25
N ASP A 71 -7.78 -14.22 3.38
CA ASP A 71 -9.10 -13.59 3.46
C ASP A 71 -9.11 -12.18 2.83
N LEU A 72 -8.05 -11.38 3.01
CA LEU A 72 -7.84 -10.15 2.22
C LEU A 72 -7.75 -10.43 0.71
N ASN A 73 -6.95 -11.43 0.30
CA ASN A 73 -6.74 -11.75 -1.12
C ASN A 73 -8.02 -12.20 -1.83
N ARG A 74 -8.96 -12.83 -1.10
CA ARG A 74 -10.29 -13.21 -1.62
C ARG A 74 -11.14 -12.01 -2.08
N ALA A 75 -10.85 -10.79 -1.64
CA ALA A 75 -11.52 -9.58 -2.13
C ALA A 75 -11.04 -9.14 -3.55
N PHE A 76 -10.01 -9.80 -4.08
CA PHE A 76 -9.44 -9.58 -5.40
C PHE A 76 -9.57 -10.87 -6.25
N PRO A 77 -10.80 -11.34 -6.53
CA PRO A 77 -11.03 -12.62 -7.20
C PRO A 77 -10.40 -12.62 -8.59
N VAL A 78 -9.30 -13.35 -8.75
CA VAL A 78 -8.60 -13.46 -10.03
C VAL A 78 -9.58 -14.03 -11.06
N ARG A 79 -9.84 -13.28 -12.13
CA ARG A 79 -10.69 -13.69 -13.25
C ARG A 79 -9.94 -14.71 -14.12
N ASN A 80 -9.71 -15.88 -13.53
CA ASN A 80 -9.07 -17.01 -14.19
C ASN A 80 -10.14 -17.94 -14.76
N GLU A 81 -9.88 -18.40 -15.99
CA GLU A 81 -10.35 -19.71 -16.39
C GLU A 81 -9.64 -20.77 -15.53
N PHE A 82 -10.42 -21.75 -15.06
CA PHE A 82 -10.14 -22.82 -14.10
C PHE A 82 -8.67 -23.14 -13.69
N SER A 83 -8.43 -23.16 -12.37
CA SER A 83 -7.49 -24.11 -11.75
C SER A 83 -7.85 -24.37 -10.27
N THR A 84 -7.38 -25.50 -9.71
CA THR A 84 -7.78 -26.07 -8.42
C THR A 84 -6.68 -25.95 -7.34
N THR A 85 -7.00 -26.25 -6.07
CA THR A 85 -6.08 -26.08 -4.92
C THR A 85 -6.12 -27.25 -3.93
N SER A 86 -5.03 -27.47 -3.20
CA SER A 86 -4.87 -28.44 -2.09
C SER A 86 -4.16 -27.79 -0.88
N ARG A 87 -4.17 -28.44 0.30
CA ARG A 87 -3.79 -27.81 1.59
C ARG A 87 -3.41 -28.82 2.69
N ALA A 88 -2.56 -28.44 3.65
CA ALA A 88 -2.15 -29.23 4.83
C ALA A 88 -2.21 -28.41 6.17
N MET A 89 -1.84 -29.03 7.31
CA MET A 89 -1.93 -28.50 8.71
C MET A 89 -0.74 -28.93 9.60
N LEU A 90 -0.59 -28.34 10.81
CA LEU A 90 0.52 -28.54 11.78
C LEU A 90 0.06 -28.49 13.27
N PRO A 91 0.84 -29.03 14.25
CA PRO A 91 0.58 -29.01 15.71
C PRO A 91 1.49 -28.03 16.53
N ALA A 92 1.42 -28.03 17.89
CA ALA A 92 2.14 -27.09 18.78
C ALA A 92 2.53 -27.64 20.20
N PRO A 93 3.54 -27.06 20.92
CA PRO A 93 3.96 -27.44 22.30
C PRO A 93 3.91 -26.30 23.37
N THR A 94 4.49 -26.52 24.57
CA THR A 94 4.31 -25.73 25.83
C THR A 94 5.58 -25.00 26.37
N SER A 95 5.53 -24.37 27.57
CA SER A 95 6.34 -23.18 27.95
C SER A 95 7.06 -23.17 29.33
N ALA A 96 8.18 -22.44 29.41
CA ALA A 96 8.86 -21.80 30.56
C ALA A 96 10.01 -20.88 30.00
N ALA A 97 10.57 -19.81 30.60
CA ALA A 97 10.36 -18.97 31.79
C ALA A 97 10.97 -17.54 31.55
N PRO A 98 10.76 -16.49 32.38
CA PRO A 98 10.81 -15.08 31.89
C PRO A 98 12.06 -14.21 32.21
N LYS A 99 12.27 -13.19 31.36
CA LYS A 99 13.03 -11.93 31.58
C LYS A 99 12.40 -10.78 30.75
N LEU A 100 12.63 -9.53 31.18
CA LEU A 100 12.14 -8.27 30.57
C LEU A 100 10.60 -8.13 30.45
N ALA A 101 10.15 -6.92 30.10
CA ALA A 101 8.73 -6.58 29.90
C ALA A 101 8.22 -7.06 28.53
N VAL A 102 8.36 -8.35 28.27
CA VAL A 102 7.92 -9.03 27.05
C VAL A 102 6.40 -9.04 26.95
N GLN A 103 5.85 -8.61 25.81
CA GLN A 103 4.50 -9.00 25.44
C GLN A 103 4.58 -10.26 24.59
N GLU A 104 4.21 -11.40 25.19
CA GLU A 104 4.05 -12.65 24.43
C GLU A 104 2.84 -12.53 23.50
N VAL A 105 3.09 -12.70 22.19
CA VAL A 105 2.06 -12.60 21.16
C VAL A 105 2.09 -13.89 20.34
N GLY A 106 1.59 -14.96 20.96
CA GLY A 106 1.52 -16.30 20.36
C GLY A 106 2.89 -16.85 19.95
N SER A 107 3.16 -16.89 18.64
CA SER A 107 4.37 -17.47 18.04
C SER A 107 5.64 -16.60 18.14
N PHE A 108 5.57 -15.41 18.74
CA PHE A 108 6.73 -14.51 18.87
C PHE A 108 6.73 -13.73 20.20
N VAL A 109 7.91 -13.26 20.57
CA VAL A 109 8.13 -12.30 21.66
C VAL A 109 8.30 -10.91 21.03
N ALA A 110 7.46 -9.97 21.46
CA ALA A 110 7.38 -8.64 20.86
C ALA A 110 7.94 -7.55 21.81
N SER A 111 8.72 -6.64 21.24
CA SER A 111 9.40 -5.54 21.95
C SER A 111 9.44 -4.26 21.11
N VAL A 112 9.60 -3.11 21.79
CA VAL A 112 9.76 -1.80 21.15
C VAL A 112 11.13 -1.24 21.53
N VAL A 113 11.86 -0.74 20.55
CA VAL A 113 13.17 -0.07 20.72
C VAL A 113 12.99 1.39 20.28
N PRO A 114 12.93 2.37 21.20
CA PRO A 114 12.58 3.75 20.87
C PRO A 114 13.54 4.48 19.91
N GLN A 115 14.84 4.22 20.02
CA GLN A 115 15.92 4.81 19.20
C GLN A 115 17.02 3.77 18.92
N VAL A 116 17.95 4.03 18.00
CA VAL A 116 19.04 3.10 17.66
C VAL A 116 19.91 2.76 18.89
N GLU A 117 20.12 3.73 19.78
CA GLU A 117 20.89 3.58 21.02
C GLU A 117 20.19 2.71 22.08
N ASP A 118 18.90 2.41 21.94
CA ASP A 118 18.17 1.49 22.82
C ASP A 118 18.39 0.01 22.45
N PHE A 119 18.93 -0.32 21.26
CA PHE A 119 19.18 -1.72 20.87
C PHE A 119 20.07 -2.48 21.86
N ARG A 120 21.00 -1.79 22.54
CA ARG A 120 21.83 -2.33 23.64
C ARG A 120 21.05 -2.86 24.86
N ARG A 121 19.74 -2.66 24.90
CA ARG A 121 18.82 -3.19 25.95
C ARG A 121 18.25 -4.56 25.58
N LEU A 122 18.38 -4.99 24.33
CA LEU A 122 18.04 -6.35 23.88
C LEU A 122 19.20 -7.32 24.12
N ASP A 123 18.92 -8.60 23.93
CA ASP A 123 19.98 -9.57 23.69
C ASP A 123 20.68 -9.25 22.36
N PRO A 124 22.03 -9.21 22.29
CA PRO A 124 22.77 -8.92 21.06
C PRO A 124 22.38 -9.81 19.87
N GLN A 125 21.94 -11.06 20.10
CA GLN A 125 21.51 -11.93 18.99
C GLN A 125 20.24 -11.42 18.28
N PHE A 126 19.48 -10.54 18.93
CA PHE A 126 18.24 -9.93 18.41
C PHE A 126 18.41 -8.45 18.02
N SER A 127 19.64 -8.01 17.77
CA SER A 127 19.98 -6.65 17.32
C SER A 127 20.65 -6.65 15.95
N ILE A 128 20.35 -5.64 15.12
CA ILE A 128 21.24 -5.17 14.06
C ILE A 128 22.24 -4.18 14.68
N SER A 129 23.46 -4.06 14.14
CA SER A 129 24.49 -3.20 14.74
C SER A 129 24.24 -1.69 14.48
N PRO A 130 24.67 -0.79 15.38
CA PRO A 130 24.55 0.66 15.17
C PRO A 130 25.26 1.15 13.90
N GLU A 131 26.36 0.51 13.50
CA GLU A 131 27.11 0.82 12.29
C GLU A 131 26.29 0.50 11.03
N THR A 132 25.55 -0.62 11.03
CA THR A 132 24.64 -0.97 9.94
C THR A 132 23.43 -0.03 9.88
N TRP A 133 22.86 0.39 11.02
CA TRP A 133 21.85 1.45 11.03
C TRP A 133 22.40 2.81 10.55
N GLY A 134 23.67 3.10 10.83
CA GLY A 134 24.38 4.29 10.34
C GLY A 134 24.48 4.39 8.81
N LYS A 135 24.37 3.26 8.09
CA LYS A 135 24.26 3.22 6.62
C LYS A 135 22.90 3.73 6.11
N ILE A 136 21.87 3.78 6.97
CA ILE A 136 20.50 4.21 6.64
C ILE A 136 20.08 5.38 7.55
N PRO A 137 20.64 6.59 7.38
CA PRO A 137 20.47 7.70 8.31
C PRO A 137 19.03 8.22 8.45
N ILE A 138 18.14 7.88 7.51
CA ILE A 138 16.69 8.18 7.64
C ILE A 138 16.06 7.49 8.88
N TYR A 139 16.62 6.40 9.39
CA TYR A 139 16.13 5.73 10.59
C TYR A 139 16.66 6.28 11.92
N SER A 140 17.49 7.33 11.89
CA SER A 140 18.05 7.95 13.10
C SER A 140 17.01 8.54 14.07
N ASP A 141 15.81 8.87 13.57
CA ASP A 141 14.68 9.35 14.38
C ASP A 141 13.48 8.38 14.39
N TYR A 142 13.67 7.13 13.95
CA TYR A 142 12.65 6.07 13.96
C TYR A 142 12.71 5.27 15.26
N SER A 143 11.55 4.74 15.67
CA SER A 143 11.50 3.63 16.61
C SER A 143 11.41 2.31 15.86
N PHE A 144 11.74 1.20 16.50
CA PHE A 144 11.77 -0.12 15.88
C PHE A 144 10.87 -1.10 16.64
N VAL A 145 10.13 -1.90 15.90
CA VAL A 145 9.33 -3.00 16.42
C VAL A 145 10.11 -4.29 16.21
N VAL A 146 10.40 -5.02 17.28
CA VAL A 146 11.25 -6.22 17.25
C VAL A 146 10.43 -7.45 17.62
N PHE A 147 10.41 -8.42 16.71
CA PHE A 147 9.69 -9.70 16.85
C PHE A 147 10.71 -10.85 16.87
N GLN A 148 11.03 -11.32 18.08
CA GLN A 148 11.86 -12.52 18.28
C GLN A 148 11.03 -13.76 17.94
N LEU A 149 11.50 -14.57 17.01
CA LEU A 149 10.73 -15.66 16.42
C LEU A 149 10.96 -16.95 17.21
N LYS A 150 9.88 -17.61 17.69
CA LYS A 150 9.98 -18.86 18.48
C LYS A 150 10.24 -20.13 17.66
N SER A 151 10.51 -19.98 16.36
CA SER A 151 10.88 -21.05 15.44
C SER A 151 12.08 -20.56 14.62
N ARG A 152 12.72 -21.49 13.89
CA ARG A 152 13.76 -21.17 12.92
C ARG A 152 13.27 -21.20 11.48
N SER A 153 12.08 -21.75 11.23
CA SER A 153 11.46 -21.77 9.90
C SER A 153 9.93 -21.81 9.94
N GLY A 154 9.33 -21.59 8.76
CA GLY A 154 7.91 -21.73 8.49
C GLY A 154 7.21 -20.39 8.23
N ARG A 155 5.91 -20.35 8.50
CA ARG A 155 5.06 -19.15 8.41
C ARG A 155 4.38 -18.94 9.75
N PRO A 156 4.81 -17.95 10.57
CA PRO A 156 4.13 -17.65 11.83
C PRO A 156 2.75 -17.06 11.52
N HIS A 157 1.86 -17.01 12.51
CA HIS A 157 0.66 -16.18 12.35
C HIS A 157 1.07 -14.71 12.17
N PRO A 158 0.23 -13.86 11.55
CA PRO A 158 0.61 -12.48 11.32
C PRO A 158 0.99 -11.74 12.61
N MET A 159 2.01 -10.89 12.48
CA MET A 159 2.44 -9.92 13.48
C MET A 159 1.62 -8.65 13.29
N ALA A 160 0.93 -8.19 14.33
CA ALA A 160 0.03 -7.05 14.23
C ALA A 160 0.31 -6.02 15.34
N PHE A 161 0.31 -4.75 14.97
CA PHE A 161 0.50 -3.64 15.90
C PHE A 161 -0.09 -2.34 15.35
N GLU A 162 -0.30 -1.38 16.24
CA GLU A 162 -0.56 0.02 15.92
C GLU A 162 0.59 0.89 16.43
N PHE A 163 0.86 2.01 15.76
CA PHE A 163 1.77 3.04 16.24
C PHE A 163 1.25 4.45 15.94
N ASP A 164 1.62 5.41 16.78
CA ASP A 164 1.37 6.83 16.52
C ASP A 164 2.39 7.38 15.52
N SER A 165 1.97 7.50 14.26
CA SER A 165 2.77 7.88 13.10
C SER A 165 3.01 9.39 13.04
N ARG A 166 4.24 9.81 12.68
CA ARG A 166 4.52 11.21 12.29
C ARG A 166 3.94 11.59 10.94
N HIS A 167 3.55 10.63 10.10
CA HIS A 167 2.92 10.84 8.79
C HIS A 167 1.41 10.57 8.86
N GLY A 168 0.59 11.59 9.13
CA GLY A 168 -0.89 11.48 9.07
C GLY A 168 -1.47 11.51 7.64
N GLU A 169 -0.64 11.91 6.66
CA GLU A 169 -1.00 12.08 5.25
C GLU A 169 -0.56 10.93 4.34
N GLU A 170 0.24 10.00 4.84
CA GLU A 170 0.89 8.95 4.04
C GLU A 170 0.95 7.64 4.83
N LEU A 171 0.39 6.54 4.30
CA LEU A 171 0.61 5.23 4.91
C LEU A 171 2.05 4.78 4.65
N PHE A 172 2.71 4.37 5.72
CA PHE A 172 4.04 3.78 5.71
C PHE A 172 3.96 2.25 5.62
N PHE A 173 4.81 1.65 4.80
CA PHE A 173 5.06 0.21 4.77
C PHE A 173 6.57 -0.04 4.98
N PRO A 174 6.98 -0.75 6.05
CA PRO A 174 8.36 -1.16 6.22
C PRO A 174 8.69 -2.22 5.16
N THR A 175 9.52 -1.84 4.19
CA THR A 175 9.92 -2.69 3.06
C THR A 175 11.41 -2.58 2.72
N VAL A 176 12.23 -1.89 3.52
CA VAL A 176 13.69 -2.06 3.48
C VAL A 176 14.08 -3.46 3.96
N HIS A 177 15.14 -4.02 3.37
CA HIS A 177 15.76 -5.26 3.82
C HIS A 177 17.18 -5.02 4.36
N ILE A 178 17.53 -5.76 5.42
CA ILE A 178 18.86 -5.94 6.00
C ILE A 178 18.89 -7.38 6.50
N HIS A 179 19.56 -8.31 5.84
CA HIS A 179 19.34 -9.75 6.09
C HIS A 179 20.63 -10.60 6.13
N ASP A 180 21.76 -9.99 5.82
CA ASP A 180 23.13 -10.51 5.91
C ASP A 180 24.04 -9.63 6.79
N GLY A 181 23.50 -8.53 7.34
CA GLY A 181 24.23 -7.49 8.07
C GLY A 181 24.63 -6.27 7.22
N GLU A 182 24.42 -6.34 5.91
CA GLU A 182 24.72 -5.28 4.94
C GLU A 182 23.47 -4.55 4.44
N VAL A 183 23.70 -3.46 3.70
CA VAL A 183 22.65 -2.59 3.15
C VAL A 183 22.90 -2.45 1.65
N HIS A 184 22.10 -3.17 0.86
CA HIS A 184 22.18 -3.17 -0.59
C HIS A 184 21.28 -2.07 -1.19
N GLU A 185 21.72 -1.42 -2.27
CA GLU A 185 20.92 -0.38 -2.97
C GLU A 185 19.69 -0.99 -3.66
N LEU A 186 19.85 -2.22 -4.17
CA LEU A 186 18.83 -3.01 -4.87
C LEU A 186 18.67 -4.35 -4.14
N GLU A 187 17.44 -4.85 -4.13
CA GLU A 187 17.02 -5.98 -3.29
C GLU A 187 15.94 -6.83 -3.97
N GLU A 188 15.81 -8.11 -3.60
CA GLU A 188 14.75 -8.96 -4.16
C GLU A 188 13.44 -8.87 -3.35
N PHE A 189 12.39 -8.49 -4.06
CA PHE A 189 11.05 -8.37 -3.52
C PHE A 189 10.16 -9.53 -3.97
N ASP A 190 9.53 -10.19 -3.00
CA ASP A 190 8.32 -11.01 -3.16
C ASP A 190 7.29 -10.55 -2.12
N HIS A 191 6.63 -9.42 -2.40
CA HIS A 191 5.73 -8.76 -1.46
C HIS A 191 4.36 -8.48 -2.07
N THR A 192 3.31 -8.71 -1.29
CA THR A 192 1.97 -8.21 -1.56
C THR A 192 1.55 -7.22 -0.48
N LEU A 193 1.52 -5.93 -0.85
CA LEU A 193 1.03 -4.85 0.00
C LEU A 193 -0.49 -4.74 -0.13
N TYR A 194 -1.18 -4.52 0.99
CA TYR A 194 -2.61 -4.26 1.09
C TYR A 194 -2.87 -2.97 1.88
N CYS A 195 -3.88 -2.18 1.51
CA CYS A 195 -4.28 -1.02 2.32
C CYS A 195 -5.79 -0.75 2.35
N GLN A 196 -6.22 0.04 3.35
CA GLN A 196 -7.50 0.73 3.36
C GLN A 196 -7.29 2.24 3.35
N LEU A 197 -7.54 2.86 2.19
CA LEU A 197 -7.58 4.32 1.97
C LEU A 197 -8.83 4.65 1.14
N PRO A 198 -9.90 5.22 1.73
CA PRO A 198 -11.06 5.68 0.98
C PRO A 198 -10.72 6.72 -0.11
N GLU A 199 -9.65 7.48 0.10
CA GLU A 199 -9.13 8.47 -0.86
C GLU A 199 -8.63 7.80 -2.16
N PHE A 200 -8.33 6.50 -2.13
CA PHE A 200 -8.01 5.70 -3.31
C PHE A 200 -9.25 5.18 -4.05
N ASP A 201 -10.42 5.06 -3.41
CA ASP A 201 -11.63 4.48 -4.03
C ASP A 201 -12.14 5.28 -5.24
N ALA A 202 -11.81 6.58 -5.29
CA ALA A 202 -12.11 7.47 -6.41
C ALA A 202 -10.96 7.56 -7.45
N ARG A 203 -9.78 7.00 -7.16
CA ARG A 203 -8.54 7.15 -7.94
C ARG A 203 -8.12 5.85 -8.60
N CYS A 204 -8.13 4.75 -7.86
CA CYS A 204 -8.15 3.40 -8.43
C CYS A 204 -9.57 3.15 -8.96
N GLY A 205 -9.73 3.00 -10.28
CA GLY A 205 -11.03 2.84 -10.93
C GLY A 205 -11.80 1.56 -10.53
N ARG A 206 -12.93 1.31 -11.22
CA ARG A 206 -13.74 0.09 -11.01
C ARG A 206 -12.88 -1.17 -11.14
N TYR A 207 -13.24 -2.24 -10.42
CA TYR A 207 -12.47 -3.48 -10.45
C TYR A 207 -12.37 -4.08 -11.85
N THR A 208 -11.14 -4.27 -12.32
CA THR A 208 -10.80 -4.91 -13.61
C THR A 208 -9.97 -6.19 -13.45
N GLY A 209 -9.55 -6.53 -12.23
CA GLY A 209 -8.51 -7.54 -11.97
C GLY A 209 -7.08 -7.07 -12.27
N LYS A 210 -6.90 -5.91 -12.92
CA LYS A 210 -5.59 -5.35 -13.30
C LYS A 210 -5.21 -4.18 -12.39
N SER A 211 -3.91 -3.92 -12.25
CA SER A 211 -3.42 -2.68 -11.65
C SER A 211 -3.89 -1.48 -12.46
N ASP A 212 -4.36 -0.44 -11.77
CA ASP A 212 -4.58 0.87 -12.38
C ASP A 212 -3.26 1.45 -12.93
N GLY A 213 -3.34 2.19 -14.03
CA GLY A 213 -2.18 2.75 -14.71
C GLY A 213 -1.49 3.89 -13.97
N ALA A 214 -2.24 4.71 -13.21
CA ALA A 214 -1.70 5.90 -12.54
C ALA A 214 -1.13 5.59 -11.15
N THR A 215 -1.79 4.71 -10.40
CA THR A 215 -1.44 4.34 -9.02
C THR A 215 -0.63 3.04 -8.93
N ARG A 216 -0.74 2.15 -9.91
CA ARG A 216 -0.25 0.75 -9.91
C ARG A 216 -0.93 -0.19 -8.90
N TRP A 217 -1.91 0.29 -8.14
CA TRP A 217 -2.71 -0.54 -7.21
C TRP A 217 -3.90 -1.18 -7.93
N VAL A 218 -4.31 -2.35 -7.47
CA VAL A 218 -5.59 -2.99 -7.78
C VAL A 218 -6.56 -2.63 -6.66
N ARG A 219 -7.79 -2.16 -6.95
CA ARG A 219 -8.87 -2.04 -5.96
C ARG A 219 -9.61 -3.37 -5.81
N SER A 220 -10.22 -3.66 -4.67
CA SER A 220 -11.06 -4.85 -4.50
C SER A 220 -12.38 -4.75 -5.26
N GLU A 221 -13.02 -5.89 -5.51
CA GLU A 221 -14.36 -5.92 -6.09
C GLU A 221 -15.44 -5.51 -5.06
N LYS A 222 -15.23 -5.88 -3.80
CA LYS A 222 -16.17 -5.75 -2.68
C LYS A 222 -15.47 -5.21 -1.43
N SER A 223 -16.24 -4.76 -0.44
CA SER A 223 -15.70 -4.32 0.85
C SER A 223 -15.05 -5.47 1.62
N ALA A 224 -14.12 -5.15 2.52
CA ALA A 224 -13.35 -6.13 3.27
C ALA A 224 -14.24 -7.12 4.05
N GLY A 225 -15.38 -6.67 4.59
CA GLY A 225 -16.32 -7.50 5.35
C GLY A 225 -16.97 -8.65 4.57
N HIS A 226 -16.88 -8.66 3.24
CA HIS A 226 -17.32 -9.79 2.42
C HIS A 226 -16.41 -11.03 2.53
N THR A 227 -15.19 -10.87 3.06
CA THR A 227 -14.16 -11.92 3.08
C THR A 227 -13.36 -11.98 4.38
N VAL A 228 -13.13 -10.84 5.03
CA VAL A 228 -12.46 -10.69 6.32
C VAL A 228 -13.44 -10.86 7.48
N LYS A 229 -13.06 -11.66 8.47
CA LYS A 229 -13.80 -11.86 9.72
C LYS A 229 -13.50 -10.71 10.69
N GLU A 230 -14.36 -9.70 10.69
CA GLU A 230 -14.19 -8.46 11.49
C GLU A 230 -13.90 -8.72 12.99
N SER A 231 -14.62 -9.67 13.61
CA SER A 231 -14.41 -10.06 15.02
C SER A 231 -13.02 -10.63 15.30
N LEU A 232 -12.38 -11.29 14.33
CA LEU A 232 -11.00 -11.78 14.44
C LEU A 232 -9.97 -10.73 14.01
N ALA A 233 -10.37 -9.73 13.22
CA ALA A 233 -9.51 -8.63 12.81
C ALA A 233 -9.28 -7.58 13.92
N LYS A 234 -9.96 -7.69 15.07
CA LYS A 234 -9.76 -6.88 16.29
C LYS A 234 -9.68 -5.36 16.05
N GLY A 235 -10.51 -4.85 15.14
CA GLY A 235 -10.56 -3.42 14.78
C GLY A 235 -9.43 -2.95 13.84
N LEU A 236 -8.58 -3.84 13.32
CA LEU A 236 -7.53 -3.50 12.35
C LEU A 236 -8.03 -3.46 10.89
N VAL A 237 -9.26 -3.88 10.62
CA VAL A 237 -9.94 -3.76 9.33
C VAL A 237 -11.33 -3.17 9.54
N ASP A 238 -11.77 -2.33 8.62
CA ASP A 238 -13.13 -1.78 8.53
C ASP A 238 -13.89 -2.60 7.49
N ALA A 239 -14.97 -3.27 7.90
CA ALA A 239 -15.74 -4.16 7.06
C ALA A 239 -16.49 -3.45 5.90
N GLY A 240 -16.76 -2.15 6.03
CA GLY A 240 -17.44 -1.34 5.01
C GLY A 240 -16.51 -0.81 3.91
N LYS A 241 -15.23 -0.58 4.20
CA LYS A 241 -14.26 -0.04 3.24
C LYS A 241 -13.76 -1.09 2.24
N LEU A 242 -13.43 -0.66 1.03
CA LEU A 242 -12.71 -1.46 0.03
C LEU A 242 -11.26 -1.70 0.48
N LEU A 243 -10.57 -2.58 -0.24
CA LEU A 243 -9.15 -2.87 -0.08
C LEU A 243 -8.41 -2.46 -1.37
N HIS A 244 -7.16 -2.06 -1.24
CA HIS A 244 -6.25 -1.93 -2.38
C HIS A 244 -5.08 -2.90 -2.22
N ARG A 245 -4.59 -3.47 -3.33
CA ARG A 245 -3.45 -4.41 -3.38
C ARG A 245 -2.39 -3.94 -4.38
N LYS A 246 -1.11 -4.00 -4.01
CA LYS A 246 0.04 -3.75 -4.90
C LYS A 246 1.09 -4.83 -4.66
N ASN A 247 1.59 -5.41 -5.75
CA ASN A 247 2.66 -6.39 -5.67
C ASN A 247 4.02 -5.69 -5.91
N LEU A 248 5.05 -6.03 -5.14
CA LEU A 248 6.45 -5.70 -5.39
C LEU A 248 7.15 -7.02 -5.70
N ILE A 249 7.62 -7.19 -6.94
CA ILE A 249 8.15 -8.47 -7.45
C ILE A 249 9.47 -8.20 -8.19
N GLY A 250 10.50 -8.99 -7.90
CA GLY A 250 11.81 -8.93 -8.55
C GLY A 250 12.77 -7.92 -7.89
N ASN A 251 13.85 -7.62 -8.59
CA ASN A 251 14.92 -6.74 -8.08
C ASN A 251 14.51 -5.25 -8.17
N LEU A 252 14.41 -4.56 -7.04
CA LEU A 252 13.94 -3.16 -6.92
C LEU A 252 14.81 -2.36 -5.94
N GLU A 253 14.72 -1.02 -5.99
CA GLU A 253 15.36 -0.13 -5.01
C GLU A 253 14.94 -0.48 -3.56
N ASN A 254 15.93 -0.68 -2.69
CA ASN A 254 15.76 -1.05 -1.29
C ASN A 254 15.27 0.13 -0.44
N ARG A 255 13.95 0.38 -0.46
CA ARG A 255 13.31 1.48 0.28
C ARG A 255 11.92 1.13 0.79
N ASP A 256 11.49 1.86 1.81
CA ASP A 256 10.12 1.80 2.33
C ASP A 256 9.11 2.36 1.32
N VAL A 257 7.90 1.80 1.33
CA VAL A 257 6.81 2.26 0.46
C VAL A 257 5.89 3.20 1.23
N PHE A 258 5.84 4.46 0.79
CA PHE A 258 4.89 5.47 1.25
C PHE A 258 3.69 5.56 0.29
N VAL A 259 2.50 5.81 0.84
CA VAL A 259 1.24 5.85 0.09
C VAL A 259 0.41 7.07 0.52
N SER A 260 0.56 8.19 -0.21
CA SER A 260 -0.07 9.46 0.14
C SER A 260 -1.58 9.49 -0.11
N ARG A 261 -2.32 9.94 0.90
CA ARG A 261 -3.78 10.19 0.86
C ARG A 261 -4.10 11.34 -0.10
N THR A 262 -3.32 12.42 -0.01
CA THR A 262 -3.51 13.64 -0.78
C THR A 262 -2.83 13.58 -2.15
N LYS A 263 -1.53 13.24 -2.21
CA LYS A 263 -0.69 13.29 -3.43
C LYS A 263 -0.71 11.98 -4.23
N LEU A 264 -1.66 11.86 -5.16
CA LEU A 264 -1.54 10.93 -6.30
C LEU A 264 -1.70 11.70 -7.61
N PRO A 265 -1.08 11.26 -8.71
CA PRO A 265 -1.39 11.81 -10.03
C PRO A 265 -2.87 11.58 -10.32
N ILE A 266 -3.62 12.67 -10.53
CA ILE A 266 -5.00 12.58 -11.04
C ILE A 266 -4.92 11.94 -12.42
N GLN A 267 -5.62 10.82 -12.58
CA GLN A 267 -5.83 10.21 -13.89
C GLN A 267 -6.69 11.17 -14.73
N GLN A 268 -6.05 12.06 -15.48
CA GLN A 268 -6.73 12.85 -16.50
C GLN A 268 -7.37 11.88 -17.48
N ASP A 269 -8.70 11.75 -17.42
CA ASP A 269 -9.45 10.83 -18.25
C ASP A 269 -9.42 11.31 -19.71
N ARG A 270 -8.43 10.79 -20.45
CA ARG A 270 -8.21 11.06 -21.87
C ARG A 270 -9.37 10.60 -22.75
N SER A 271 -10.30 9.77 -22.26
CA SER A 271 -11.50 9.40 -23.02
C SER A 271 -12.40 10.60 -23.28
N SER A 272 -12.53 11.53 -22.32
CA SER A 272 -13.33 12.76 -22.47
C SER A 272 -12.88 13.63 -23.65
N TRP A 273 -11.56 13.83 -23.79
CA TRP A 273 -10.96 14.58 -24.90
C TRP A 273 -10.96 13.82 -26.23
N GLN A 274 -10.94 12.48 -26.20
CA GLN A 274 -11.14 11.68 -27.40
C GLN A 274 -12.60 11.75 -27.89
N PHE A 275 -13.59 11.69 -27.00
CA PHE A 275 -15.01 11.83 -27.34
C PHE A 275 -15.30 13.22 -27.96
N LEU A 276 -14.73 14.29 -27.41
CA LEU A 276 -14.79 15.64 -27.99
C LEU A 276 -14.13 15.73 -29.37
N ARG A 277 -13.06 14.99 -29.64
CA ARG A 277 -12.46 14.91 -30.99
C ARG A 277 -13.32 14.12 -31.98
N SER A 278 -13.96 13.03 -31.53
CA SER A 278 -14.84 12.21 -32.38
C SER A 278 -16.09 12.95 -32.85
N PHE A 279 -16.62 13.89 -32.06
CA PHE A 279 -17.78 14.71 -32.46
C PHE A 279 -17.40 16.09 -33.02
N GLY A 280 -16.27 16.68 -32.61
CA GLY A 280 -15.85 18.02 -33.03
C GLY A 280 -15.51 18.19 -34.52
N GLY A 281 -15.26 17.09 -35.24
CA GLY A 281 -14.89 17.12 -36.66
C GLY A 281 -16.03 17.49 -37.63
N GLY A 282 -17.29 17.23 -37.27
CA GLY A 282 -18.43 17.42 -38.18
C GLY A 282 -19.06 18.81 -38.16
N SER A 283 -19.09 19.48 -37.01
CA SER A 283 -19.97 20.64 -36.79
C SER A 283 -19.51 21.95 -37.43
N LEU A 284 -18.21 22.14 -37.68
CA LEU A 284 -17.68 23.39 -38.22
C LEU A 284 -17.94 23.57 -39.74
N ALA A 285 -18.27 22.50 -40.47
CA ALA A 285 -18.55 22.57 -41.91
C ALA A 285 -19.88 23.30 -42.25
N LEU A 286 -20.86 23.28 -41.35
CA LEU A 286 -22.22 23.79 -41.62
C LEU A 286 -22.41 25.29 -41.36
N LEU A 287 -21.53 25.92 -40.59
CA LEU A 287 -21.58 27.37 -40.34
C LEU A 287 -20.94 28.18 -41.49
N GLY A 288 -19.91 27.64 -42.14
CA GLY A 288 -19.24 28.30 -43.27
C GLY A 288 -20.11 28.46 -44.52
N THR A 289 -20.91 27.45 -44.85
CA THR A 289 -21.81 27.46 -46.02
C THR A 289 -22.94 28.48 -45.87
N SER A 290 -23.56 28.54 -44.68
CA SER A 290 -24.63 29.48 -44.35
C SER A 290 -24.20 30.95 -44.51
N TRP A 291 -23.00 31.29 -44.06
CA TRP A 291 -22.44 32.64 -44.22
C TRP A 291 -22.19 33.01 -45.69
N LEU A 292 -21.64 32.08 -46.48
CA LEU A 292 -21.40 32.30 -47.92
C LEU A 292 -22.69 32.49 -48.71
N ILE A 293 -23.74 31.70 -48.42
CA ILE A 293 -25.06 31.81 -49.07
C ILE A 293 -25.70 33.18 -48.72
N HIS A 294 -25.73 33.54 -47.44
CA HIS A 294 -26.31 34.82 -46.99
C HIS A 294 -25.56 36.03 -47.57
N ARG A 295 -24.21 35.97 -47.66
CA ARG A 295 -23.40 37.02 -48.28
C ARG A 295 -23.63 37.15 -49.79
N ARG A 296 -23.95 36.06 -50.49
CA ARG A 296 -24.25 36.07 -51.93
C ARG A 296 -25.63 36.72 -52.21
N MET A 297 -26.66 36.36 -51.46
CA MET A 297 -28.00 36.95 -51.59
C MET A 297 -28.00 38.48 -51.34
N LYS A 298 -27.22 38.96 -50.36
CA LYS A 298 -27.15 40.40 -50.05
C LYS A 298 -26.53 41.25 -51.16
N ARG A 299 -25.74 40.68 -52.09
CA ARG A 299 -25.21 41.38 -53.27
C ARG A 299 -26.20 41.44 -54.45
N MET A 300 -27.09 40.45 -54.59
CA MET A 300 -28.09 40.46 -55.68
C MET A 300 -29.21 41.49 -55.44
N ARG A 301 -29.48 41.85 -54.17
CA ARG A 301 -30.44 42.93 -53.83
C ARG A 301 -29.90 44.36 -53.97
N SER A 302 -28.62 44.57 -54.26
CA SER A 302 -28.02 45.92 -54.38
C SER A 302 -27.85 46.42 -55.82
N THR A 303 -28.25 45.65 -56.82
CA THR A 303 -28.16 45.99 -58.25
C THR A 303 -29.46 46.50 -58.86
N ASP A 304 -30.57 46.45 -58.11
CA ASP A 304 -31.95 46.54 -58.64
C ASP A 304 -32.70 47.80 -58.19
N SER A 305 -31.97 48.87 -57.83
CA SER A 305 -32.53 50.11 -57.25
C SER A 305 -31.94 51.40 -57.83
N ARG A 306 -31.48 51.37 -59.08
CA ARG A 306 -31.05 52.56 -59.84
C ARG A 306 -31.65 52.60 -61.24
N ASN A 307 -32.94 52.90 -61.32
CA ASN A 307 -33.58 53.62 -62.43
C ASN A 307 -35.02 53.99 -62.06
N GLY A 308 -35.38 55.28 -62.14
CA GLY A 308 -36.74 55.78 -61.88
C GLY A 308 -36.75 57.18 -61.29
N SER A 309 -37.25 58.16 -62.08
CA SER A 309 -37.45 59.59 -61.79
C SER A 309 -36.26 60.41 -61.22
N GLY A 310 -35.99 61.64 -61.65
CA GLY A 310 -36.67 62.49 -62.65
C GLY A 310 -36.70 63.95 -62.17
N PRO A 311 -36.09 64.92 -62.87
CA PRO A 311 -36.09 66.32 -62.43
C PRO A 311 -37.43 67.01 -62.69
N VAL A 312 -37.71 68.04 -61.88
CA VAL A 312 -38.95 68.83 -61.87
C VAL A 312 -38.89 70.00 -62.85
N ASN A 313 -40.01 70.26 -63.53
CA ASN A 313 -40.64 71.58 -63.73
C ASN A 313 -42.07 71.38 -64.24
#